data_AF-A0A533Z1V0-F1
#
_entry.id   AF-A0A533Z1V0-F1
#
_cell.length_a   1.000
_cell.length_b   1.000
_cell.length_c   1.000
_cell.angle_alpha   90.00
_cell.angle_beta   90.00
_cell.angle_gamma   90.00
#
_symmetry.space_group_name_H-M   'P 1'
#
loop_
_entity.id
_entity.type
_entity.pdbx_description
1 polymer ?
#
loop_
_entity_poly.entity_id
_entity_poly.type
_entity_poly.pdbx_seq_one_letter_code
_entity_poly.pdbx_strand_id
1 'polypeptide(L)'
;MADEAPKLIQIGKGGPGVKKDGFNLISEKVVKVDPEARTMEIELLAYEGKTVVLEVGEELLEDLKKLKPGDGVTVRVIEEEPGAGVQGTLHSGTAKRRIVKGFTIRSRDANKTRAEEMLAALSEGHWLTRKYAVETLGTLGDTRAVGPLIECLADEVHDIRQRAYDSLIKIGAPSVTAVASLLTHEDDDLRQSASEIIRKIGKPAVEPLTEVMQGADETLQAKIRKLLDRMGYKPKPKTEVL
;
A
#
# COMPACT_ATOMS: atom_id res chain seq x y z
N MET A 1 36.40 14.27 2.91
CA MET A 1 36.61 13.13 1.99
C MET A 1 35.23 12.66 1.60
N ALA A 2 34.84 12.88 0.35
CA ALA A 2 33.47 12.68 -0.12
C ALA A 2 33.11 11.19 -0.17
N ASP A 3 31.92 10.88 0.33
CA ASP A 3 31.30 9.57 0.35
C ASP A 3 30.80 9.27 -1.08
N GLU A 4 31.65 8.66 -1.91
CA GLU A 4 31.27 8.25 -3.25
C GLU A 4 30.29 7.07 -3.17
N ALA A 5 29.05 7.31 -3.62
CA ALA A 5 28.08 6.26 -3.87
C ALA A 5 28.68 5.18 -4.78
N PRO A 6 28.39 3.89 -4.53
CA PRO A 6 28.93 2.80 -5.35
C PRO A 6 28.40 2.92 -6.78
N LYS A 7 29.31 3.24 -7.71
CA LYS A 7 29.06 3.17 -9.15
C LYS A 7 29.15 1.71 -9.58
N LEU A 8 28.10 1.22 -10.22
CA LEU A 8 27.91 -0.13 -10.74
C LEU A 8 27.84 -1.26 -9.69
N ILE A 9 26.65 -1.88 -9.57
CA ILE A 9 26.56 -3.29 -9.15
C ILE A 9 26.36 -4.12 -10.41
N GLN A 10 27.47 -4.63 -10.95
CA GLN A 10 27.50 -5.65 -12.00
C GLN A 10 27.45 -7.02 -11.31
N ILE A 11 26.43 -7.86 -11.59
CA ILE A 11 26.38 -9.23 -11.06
C ILE A 11 27.04 -10.20 -12.06
N GLY A 12 28.25 -10.65 -11.72
CA GLY A 12 29.01 -11.78 -12.29
C GLY A 12 30.45 -11.76 -11.73
N LYS A 13 31.22 -12.82 -11.47
CA LYS A 13 31.08 -14.29 -11.46
C LYS A 13 31.25 -14.79 -10.01
N GLY A 14 30.54 -15.85 -9.64
CA GLY A 14 31.03 -16.76 -8.60
C GLY A 14 31.92 -17.82 -9.24
N GLY A 15 33.24 -17.69 -9.12
CA GLY A 15 34.15 -18.80 -9.41
C GLY A 15 33.93 -19.99 -8.45
N PRO A 16 34.55 -21.17 -8.71
CA PRO A 16 34.42 -22.32 -7.81
C PRO A 16 34.87 -21.92 -6.40
N GLY A 17 33.93 -21.93 -5.44
CA GLY A 17 34.20 -21.62 -4.03
C GLY A 17 33.52 -20.36 -3.47
N VAL A 18 32.83 -19.54 -4.27
CA VAL A 18 32.09 -18.37 -3.74
C VAL A 18 30.75 -18.81 -3.17
N LYS A 19 30.54 -18.64 -1.86
CA LYS A 19 29.24 -18.88 -1.21
C LYS A 19 28.18 -17.97 -1.85
N LYS A 20 27.09 -18.57 -2.32
CA LYS A 20 25.90 -17.86 -2.78
C LYS A 20 25.31 -17.12 -1.58
N ASP A 21 25.60 -15.84 -1.42
CA ASP A 21 24.87 -15.04 -0.46
C ASP A 21 23.42 -14.90 -0.93
N GLY A 22 22.53 -15.52 -0.16
CA GLY A 22 21.09 -15.57 -0.37
C GLY A 22 20.43 -14.23 -0.09
N PHE A 23 20.74 -13.21 -0.90
CA PHE A 23 20.06 -11.92 -0.83
C PHE A 23 18.62 -12.05 -1.34
N ASN A 24 17.64 -12.08 -0.45
CA ASN A 24 16.25 -11.84 -0.81
C ASN A 24 16.10 -10.34 -1.13
N LEU A 25 16.07 -10.00 -2.41
CA LEU A 25 15.77 -8.63 -2.86
C LEU A 25 14.27 -8.41 -2.67
N ILE A 26 13.89 -7.92 -1.48
CA ILE A 26 12.57 -7.33 -1.28
C ILE A 26 12.71 -5.89 -1.78
N SER A 27 12.26 -5.65 -3.01
CA SER A 27 12.23 -4.32 -3.64
C SER A 27 10.79 -3.83 -3.74
N GLU A 28 10.61 -2.52 -3.57
CA GLU A 28 9.29 -1.94 -3.30
C GLU A 28 8.65 -1.30 -4.53
N LYS A 29 9.45 -0.63 -5.37
CA LYS A 29 8.96 0.11 -6.54
C LYS A 29 10.07 0.40 -7.54
N VAL A 30 9.66 0.62 -8.78
CA VAL A 30 10.48 1.33 -9.78
C VAL A 30 10.49 2.82 -9.41
N VAL A 31 11.67 3.41 -9.29
CA VAL A 31 11.86 4.82 -8.91
C VAL A 31 12.11 5.69 -10.13
N LYS A 32 12.83 5.15 -11.12
CA LYS A 32 13.17 5.85 -12.36
C LYS A 32 13.26 4.86 -13.52
N VAL A 33 12.91 5.31 -14.71
CA VAL A 33 13.06 4.57 -15.96
C VAL A 33 13.77 5.48 -16.97
N ASP A 34 14.82 4.99 -17.60
CA ASP A 34 15.58 5.69 -18.63
C ASP A 34 15.72 4.78 -19.86
N PRO A 35 14.78 4.91 -20.83
CA PRO A 35 14.82 4.11 -22.05
C PRO A 35 16.02 4.40 -22.94
N GLU A 36 16.58 5.62 -22.90
CA GLU A 36 17.74 6.00 -23.73
C GLU A 36 19.01 5.32 -23.23
N ALA A 37 19.22 5.32 -21.92
CA ALA A 37 20.33 4.61 -21.29
C ALA A 37 20.07 3.09 -21.14
N ARG A 38 18.85 2.61 -21.44
CA ARG A 38 18.39 1.24 -21.17
C ARG A 38 18.55 0.84 -19.71
N THR A 39 18.22 1.76 -18.81
CA THR A 39 18.32 1.51 -17.37
C THR A 39 17.00 1.75 -16.66
N MET A 40 16.85 1.08 -15.52
CA MET A 40 15.78 1.37 -14.57
C MET A 40 16.31 1.32 -13.15
N GLU A 41 15.77 2.16 -12.28
CA GLU A 41 16.17 2.27 -10.88
C GLU A 41 15.07 1.69 -9.98
N ILE A 42 15.46 0.86 -9.00
CA ILE A 42 14.54 0.19 -8.07
C ILE A 42 14.95 0.47 -6.61
N GLU A 43 13.98 0.68 -5.73
CA GLU A 43 14.22 0.89 -4.29
C GLU A 43 14.20 -0.45 -3.52
N LEU A 44 15.16 -0.66 -2.62
CA LEU A 44 15.33 -1.86 -1.80
C LEU A 44 14.91 -1.62 -0.34
N LEU A 45 13.89 -2.36 0.12
CA LEU A 45 13.35 -2.24 1.47
C LEU A 45 14.31 -2.72 2.56
N ALA A 46 15.03 -3.81 2.30
CA ALA A 46 15.97 -4.39 3.26
C ALA A 46 17.19 -3.49 3.54
N TYR A 47 17.33 -2.37 2.83
CA TYR A 47 18.49 -1.50 2.84
C TYR A 47 18.13 -0.03 2.99
N GLU A 48 17.20 0.30 3.89
CA GLU A 48 16.90 1.70 4.29
C GLU A 48 16.56 2.62 3.10
N GLY A 49 15.87 2.11 2.08
CA GLY A 49 15.47 2.92 0.91
C GLY A 49 16.59 3.18 -0.10
N LYS A 50 17.71 2.44 -0.03
CA LYS A 50 18.74 2.47 -1.07
C LYS A 50 18.18 2.00 -2.41
N THR A 51 18.68 2.59 -3.50
CA THR A 51 18.29 2.23 -4.85
C THR A 51 19.37 1.42 -5.58
N VAL A 52 18.94 0.66 -6.59
CA VAL A 52 19.82 -0.06 -7.52
C VAL A 52 19.40 0.25 -8.94
N VAL A 53 20.38 0.56 -9.79
CA VAL A 53 20.19 0.73 -11.24
C VAL A 53 20.45 -0.60 -11.93
N LEU A 54 19.49 -1.03 -12.75
CA LEU A 54 19.54 -2.25 -13.53
C LEU A 54 19.65 -1.89 -15.02
N GLU A 55 20.58 -2.54 -15.71
CA GLU A 55 20.63 -2.53 -17.18
C GLU A 55 19.57 -3.48 -17.74
N VAL A 56 18.89 -3.03 -18.79
CA VAL A 56 17.78 -3.74 -19.43
C VAL A 56 18.24 -4.20 -20.81
N GLY A 57 18.01 -5.48 -21.11
CA GLY A 57 18.33 -6.06 -22.42
C GLY A 57 17.66 -5.29 -23.57
N GLU A 58 18.34 -5.19 -24.70
CA GLU A 58 17.87 -4.43 -25.86
C GLU A 58 16.51 -4.92 -26.37
N GLU A 59 16.25 -6.22 -26.28
CA GLU A 59 14.99 -6.85 -26.65
C GLU A 59 13.79 -6.39 -25.80
N LEU A 60 14.03 -5.79 -24.64
CA LEU A 60 13.00 -5.29 -23.72
C LEU A 60 12.80 -3.77 -23.81
N LEU A 61 13.43 -3.09 -24.77
CA LEU A 61 13.36 -1.64 -24.89
C LEU A 61 11.93 -1.11 -25.05
N GLU A 62 11.09 -1.79 -25.83
CA GLU A 62 9.69 -1.39 -26.03
C GLU A 62 8.83 -1.56 -24.79
N ASP A 63 9.15 -2.53 -23.92
CA ASP A 63 8.46 -2.71 -22.65
C ASP A 63 9.00 -1.73 -21.59
N LEU A 64 10.30 -1.42 -21.63
CA LEU A 64 10.92 -0.39 -20.80
C LEU A 64 10.29 0.99 -21.06
N LYS A 65 10.02 1.35 -22.32
CA LYS A 65 9.34 2.61 -22.69
C LYS A 65 7.93 2.74 -22.12
N LYS A 66 7.24 1.63 -21.85
CA LYS A 66 5.89 1.63 -21.27
C LYS A 66 5.91 1.72 -19.75
N LEU A 67 7.03 1.38 -19.12
CA LEU A 67 7.18 1.31 -17.68
C LEU A 67 7.30 2.70 -17.06
N LYS A 68 6.58 2.93 -15.96
CA LYS A 68 6.58 4.19 -15.20
C LYS A 68 7.09 3.98 -13.78
N PRO A 69 7.63 5.03 -13.13
CA PRO A 69 7.88 5.01 -11.70
C PRO A 69 6.61 4.59 -10.92
N GLY A 70 6.76 3.61 -10.02
CA GLY A 70 5.65 3.03 -9.25
C GLY A 70 5.04 1.76 -9.83
N ASP A 71 5.35 1.41 -11.09
CA ASP A 71 4.84 0.19 -11.71
C ASP A 71 5.39 -1.07 -11.04
N GLY A 72 4.60 -2.14 -11.12
CA GLY A 72 5.03 -3.48 -10.75
C GLY A 72 5.77 -4.11 -11.93
N VAL A 73 6.86 -4.82 -11.66
CA VAL A 73 7.68 -5.42 -12.71
C VAL A 73 8.24 -6.75 -12.23
N THR A 74 8.26 -7.74 -13.11
CA THR A 74 9.01 -8.97 -12.87
C THR A 74 10.38 -8.84 -13.50
N VAL A 75 11.40 -8.76 -12.67
CA VAL A 75 12.80 -8.66 -13.09
C VAL A 75 13.38 -10.06 -13.17
N ARG A 76 13.98 -10.40 -14.30
CA ARG A 76 14.75 -11.64 -14.49
C ARG A 76 16.20 -11.28 -14.81
N VAL A 77 17.11 -11.73 -13.96
CA VAL A 77 18.55 -11.57 -14.16
C VAL A 77 19.03 -12.72 -15.04
N ILE A 78 19.61 -12.37 -16.19
CA ILE A 78 20.14 -13.33 -17.16
C ILE A 78 21.67 -13.25 -17.12
N GLU A 79 22.32 -14.39 -16.99
CA GLU A 79 23.76 -14.54 -17.18
C GLU A 79 23.99 -15.02 -18.63
N GLU A 80 24.82 -14.28 -19.37
CA GLU A 80 25.35 -14.75 -20.64
C GLU A 80 26.68 -15.45 -20.38
N GLU A 81 26.71 -16.77 -20.57
CA GLU A 81 28.01 -17.45 -20.59
C GLU A 81 28.72 -17.00 -21.88
N PRO A 82 29.95 -16.45 -21.80
CA PRO A 82 30.73 -16.19 -22.98
C PRO A 82 30.86 -17.53 -23.69
N GLY A 83 30.32 -17.61 -24.90
CA GLY A 83 30.37 -18.82 -25.70
C GLY A 83 31.80 -19.33 -25.68
N ALA A 84 31.98 -20.60 -25.35
CA ALA A 84 33.26 -21.25 -25.45
C ALA A 84 33.70 -21.15 -26.92
N GLY A 85 34.40 -20.06 -27.25
CA GLY A 85 35.09 -19.89 -28.50
C GLY A 85 36.19 -20.93 -28.49
N VAL A 86 35.90 -22.13 -28.99
CA VAL A 86 36.94 -22.98 -29.52
C VAL A 86 37.55 -22.17 -30.65
N GLN A 87 38.78 -21.73 -30.43
CA GLN A 87 39.58 -20.98 -31.39
C GLN A 87 39.62 -21.78 -32.69
N GLY A 88 38.87 -21.35 -33.71
CA GLY A 88 38.96 -21.95 -35.06
C GLY A 88 37.66 -22.20 -35.84
N THR A 89 36.45 -21.89 -35.36
CA THR A 89 35.22 -22.11 -36.15
C THR A 89 34.38 -20.85 -36.36
N LEU A 90 34.13 -20.52 -37.63
CA LEU A 90 33.33 -19.40 -38.17
C LEU A 90 31.81 -19.58 -37.95
N HIS A 91 31.39 -20.00 -36.77
CA HIS A 91 29.97 -20.02 -36.42
C HIS A 91 29.75 -18.97 -35.34
N SER A 92 28.94 -17.96 -35.67
CA SER A 92 28.33 -17.02 -34.73
C SER A 92 27.56 -17.83 -33.67
N GLY A 93 28.27 -18.23 -32.63
CA GLY A 93 27.72 -18.97 -31.51
C GLY A 93 26.88 -18.01 -30.68
N THR A 94 25.56 -18.18 -30.75
CA THR A 94 24.64 -17.45 -29.88
C THR A 94 25.03 -17.72 -28.42
N ALA A 95 25.32 -16.65 -27.68
CA ALA A 95 25.68 -16.74 -26.27
C ALA A 95 24.63 -17.54 -25.50
N LYS A 96 25.06 -18.51 -24.67
CA LYS A 96 24.14 -19.32 -23.91
C LYS A 96 23.59 -18.49 -22.75
N ARG A 97 22.32 -18.12 -22.81
CA ARG A 97 21.62 -17.33 -21.80
C ARG A 97 21.01 -18.23 -20.73
N ARG A 98 21.25 -17.93 -19.45
CA ARG A 98 20.63 -18.60 -18.30
C ARG A 98 19.99 -17.60 -17.35
N ILE A 99 18.73 -17.81 -16.99
CA ILE A 99 18.10 -17.04 -15.91
C ILE A 99 18.69 -17.52 -14.58
N VAL A 100 19.36 -16.62 -13.85
CA VAL A 100 20.01 -16.95 -12.57
C VAL A 100 19.19 -16.47 -11.37
N LYS A 101 18.29 -15.51 -11.58
CA LYS A 101 17.39 -14.99 -10.54
C LYS A 101 16.16 -14.35 -11.14
N GLY A 102 15.03 -14.46 -10.45
CA GLY A 102 13.81 -13.73 -10.78
C GLY A 102 13.16 -13.21 -9.51
N PHE A 103 12.62 -12.00 -9.55
CA PHE A 103 11.82 -11.42 -8.48
C PHE A 103 10.76 -10.49 -9.04
N THR A 104 9.68 -10.28 -8.29
CA THR A 104 8.56 -9.45 -8.70
C THR A 104 8.43 -8.27 -7.75
N ILE A 105 8.50 -7.07 -8.30
CA ILE A 105 8.13 -5.83 -7.66
C ILE A 105 6.62 -5.68 -7.84
N ARG A 106 5.86 -5.57 -6.76
CA ARG A 106 4.43 -5.29 -6.83
C ARG A 106 4.23 -3.78 -6.88
N SER A 107 3.38 -3.30 -7.78
CA SER A 107 3.07 -1.86 -7.82
C SER A 107 2.39 -1.42 -6.51
N ARG A 108 2.83 -0.30 -5.93
CA ARG A 108 2.07 0.38 -4.86
C ARG A 108 0.73 0.91 -5.38
N ASP A 109 0.66 1.17 -6.68
CA ASP A 109 -0.53 1.58 -7.42
C ASP A 109 -1.53 0.42 -7.59
N ALA A 110 -1.12 -0.85 -7.52
CA ALA A 110 -2.05 -1.98 -7.61
C ALA A 110 -3.11 -1.93 -6.51
N ASN A 111 -2.75 -1.53 -5.28
CA ASN A 111 -3.72 -1.33 -4.21
C ASN A 111 -4.61 -0.11 -4.45
N LYS A 112 -4.08 0.94 -5.09
CA LYS A 112 -4.82 2.15 -5.43
C LYS A 112 -5.82 1.93 -6.57
N THR A 113 -5.40 1.26 -7.65
CA THR A 113 -6.26 0.79 -8.75
C THR A 113 -7.30 -0.19 -8.22
N ARG A 114 -6.89 -1.15 -7.37
CA ARG A 114 -7.83 -2.06 -6.71
C ARG A 114 -8.85 -1.32 -5.86
N ALA A 115 -8.43 -0.29 -5.12
CA ALA A 115 -9.35 0.54 -4.36
C ALA A 115 -10.31 1.31 -5.28
N GLU A 116 -9.83 1.86 -6.40
CA GLU A 116 -10.66 2.55 -7.40
C GLU A 116 -11.71 1.63 -8.02
N GLU A 117 -11.32 0.43 -8.44
CA GLU A 117 -12.24 -0.61 -8.91
C GLU A 117 -13.28 -0.97 -7.85
N MET A 118 -12.87 -1.10 -6.59
CA MET A 118 -13.80 -1.47 -5.51
C MET A 118 -14.71 -0.32 -5.11
N LEU A 119 -14.24 0.92 -5.17
CA LEU A 119 -15.10 2.09 -4.98
C LEU A 119 -16.20 2.14 -6.05
N ALA A 120 -15.86 1.89 -7.32
CA ALA A 120 -16.86 1.80 -8.38
C ALA A 120 -17.85 0.64 -8.14
N ALA A 121 -17.35 -0.51 -7.71
CA ALA A 121 -18.16 -1.71 -7.46
C ALA A 121 -19.13 -1.59 -6.26
N LEU A 122 -19.03 -0.55 -5.43
CA LEU A 122 -20.02 -0.28 -4.38
C LEU A 122 -21.37 0.15 -4.96
N SER A 123 -21.37 0.83 -6.10
CA SER A 123 -22.59 1.32 -6.76
C SER A 123 -23.12 0.36 -7.84
N GLU A 124 -22.35 -0.66 -8.21
CA GLU A 124 -22.70 -1.57 -9.30
C GLU A 124 -23.27 -2.91 -8.81
N GLY A 125 -24.48 -3.23 -9.26
CA GLY A 125 -24.96 -4.60 -9.38
C GLY A 125 -25.39 -5.32 -8.10
N HIS A 126 -25.28 -6.65 -8.18
CA HIS A 126 -25.76 -7.63 -7.19
C HIS A 126 -25.04 -7.50 -5.85
N TRP A 127 -25.75 -7.74 -4.74
CA TRP A 127 -25.25 -7.54 -3.37
C TRP A 127 -23.93 -8.26 -3.05
N LEU A 128 -23.64 -9.39 -3.70
CA LEU A 128 -22.36 -10.10 -3.56
C LEU A 128 -21.15 -9.25 -4.01
N THR A 129 -21.31 -8.46 -5.07
CA THR A 129 -20.26 -7.58 -5.59
C THR A 129 -19.98 -6.46 -4.61
N ARG A 130 -21.03 -5.78 -4.12
CA ARG A 130 -20.92 -4.74 -3.08
C ARG A 130 -20.26 -5.29 -1.82
N LYS A 131 -20.71 -6.44 -1.34
CA LYS A 131 -20.12 -7.16 -0.21
C LYS A 131 -18.61 -7.35 -0.37
N TYR A 132 -18.18 -7.86 -1.52
CA TYR A 132 -16.77 -8.10 -1.80
C TYR A 132 -15.96 -6.80 -1.88
N ALA A 133 -16.55 -5.74 -2.45
CA ALA A 133 -15.94 -4.41 -2.49
C ALA A 133 -15.73 -3.84 -1.09
N VAL A 134 -16.76 -3.85 -0.23
CA VAL A 134 -16.69 -3.36 1.15
C VAL A 134 -15.59 -4.07 1.95
N GLU A 135 -15.50 -5.39 1.85
CA GLU A 135 -14.48 -6.18 2.55
C GLU A 135 -13.06 -5.89 2.03
N THR A 136 -12.92 -5.76 0.71
CA THR A 136 -11.64 -5.45 0.09
C THR A 136 -11.16 -4.06 0.50
N LEU A 137 -12.03 -3.05 0.44
CA LEU A 137 -11.68 -1.66 0.81
C LEU A 137 -11.21 -1.55 2.26
N GLY A 138 -11.86 -2.23 3.20
CA GLY A 138 -11.41 -2.26 4.59
C GLY A 138 -10.06 -2.95 4.77
N THR A 139 -9.77 -3.98 3.97
CA THR A 139 -8.47 -4.68 4.00
C THR A 139 -7.35 -3.86 3.37
N LEU A 140 -7.67 -3.06 2.35
CA LEU A 140 -6.72 -2.14 1.72
C LEU A 140 -6.38 -0.94 2.62
N GLY A 141 -7.30 -0.55 3.52
CA GLY A 141 -7.10 0.59 4.42
C GLY A 141 -7.13 1.95 3.70
N ASP A 142 -7.70 2.02 2.50
CA ASP A 142 -7.76 3.25 1.72
C ASP A 142 -8.77 4.23 2.34
N THR A 143 -8.28 5.40 2.76
CA THR A 143 -9.09 6.41 3.45
C THR A 143 -10.17 7.03 2.56
N ARG A 144 -10.02 6.95 1.23
CA ARG A 144 -11.06 7.37 0.27
C ARG A 144 -12.34 6.52 0.41
N ALA A 145 -12.22 5.32 0.96
CA ALA A 145 -13.35 4.42 1.18
C ALA A 145 -14.19 4.78 2.41
N VAL A 146 -13.73 5.66 3.31
CA VAL A 146 -14.44 5.92 4.57
C VAL A 146 -15.87 6.43 4.35
N GLY A 147 -16.06 7.41 3.46
CA GLY A 147 -17.40 7.93 3.13
C GLY A 147 -18.32 6.85 2.53
N PRO A 148 -17.92 6.17 1.45
CA PRO A 148 -18.71 5.08 0.88
C PRO A 148 -19.00 3.93 1.84
N LEU A 149 -18.06 3.59 2.73
CA LEU A 149 -18.28 2.58 3.78
C LEU A 149 -19.29 3.06 4.83
N ILE A 150 -19.34 4.36 5.15
CA ILE A 150 -20.38 4.93 6.02
C ILE A 150 -21.76 4.77 5.38
N GLU A 151 -21.90 5.03 4.07
CA GLU A 151 -23.17 4.79 3.36
C GLU A 151 -23.59 3.32 3.43
N CYS A 152 -22.62 2.40 3.33
CA CYS A 152 -22.86 0.96 3.43
C CYS A 152 -23.32 0.50 4.83
N LEU A 153 -23.19 1.32 5.88
CA LEU A 153 -23.77 1.02 7.20
C LEU A 153 -25.31 1.03 7.16
N ALA A 154 -25.92 1.66 6.15
CA ALA A 154 -27.36 1.70 5.92
C ALA A 154 -27.82 0.79 4.76
N ASP A 155 -26.95 -0.09 4.23
CA ASP A 155 -27.30 -0.98 3.12
C ASP A 155 -28.46 -1.92 3.51
N GLU A 156 -29.36 -2.20 2.56
CA GLU A 156 -30.51 -3.10 2.75
C GLU A 156 -30.08 -4.51 3.21
N VAL A 157 -28.90 -4.97 2.76
CA VAL A 157 -28.36 -6.30 3.06
C VAL A 157 -27.56 -6.24 4.37
N HIS A 158 -28.05 -6.97 5.38
CA HIS A 158 -27.43 -7.05 6.71
C HIS A 158 -25.93 -7.41 6.66
N ASP A 159 -25.58 -8.35 5.79
CA ASP A 159 -24.22 -8.85 5.61
C ASP A 159 -23.28 -7.74 5.06
N ILE A 160 -23.78 -6.77 4.29
CA ILE A 160 -23.02 -5.60 3.85
C ILE A 160 -22.82 -4.61 5.02
N ARG A 161 -23.88 -4.33 5.80
CA ARG A 161 -23.80 -3.45 6.98
C ARG A 161 -22.73 -3.92 7.97
N GLN A 162 -22.71 -5.22 8.27
CA GLN A 162 -21.71 -5.80 9.17
C GLN A 162 -20.27 -5.67 8.63
N ARG A 163 -20.07 -5.82 7.32
CA ARG A 163 -18.73 -5.65 6.73
C ARG A 163 -18.29 -4.20 6.67
N ALA A 164 -19.22 -3.27 6.45
CA ALA A 164 -18.91 -1.85 6.50
C ALA A 164 -18.44 -1.46 7.91
N TYR A 165 -19.14 -1.95 8.93
CA TYR A 165 -18.74 -1.81 10.34
C TYR A 165 -17.32 -2.33 10.59
N ASP A 166 -17.03 -3.57 10.20
CA ASP A 166 -15.71 -4.18 10.39
C ASP A 166 -14.62 -3.46 9.59
N SER A 167 -14.92 -3.04 8.37
CA SER A 167 -13.99 -2.32 7.49
C SER A 167 -13.62 -0.95 8.06
N LEU A 168 -14.57 -0.21 8.63
CA LEU A 168 -14.30 1.09 9.27
C LEU A 168 -13.42 0.94 10.53
N ILE A 169 -13.58 -0.16 11.27
CA ILE A 169 -12.70 -0.49 12.41
C ILE A 169 -11.30 -0.86 11.93
N LYS A 170 -11.19 -1.66 10.86
CA LYS A 170 -9.90 -2.03 10.25
C LYS A 170 -9.13 -0.82 9.72
N ILE A 171 -9.83 0.16 9.13
CA ILE A 171 -9.22 1.43 8.72
C ILE A 171 -8.68 2.19 9.94
N GLY A 172 -9.40 2.19 11.05
CA GLY A 172 -8.91 2.72 12.32
C GLY A 172 -9.04 4.25 12.45
N ALA A 173 -8.04 4.90 13.04
CA ALA A 173 -8.05 6.34 13.33
C ALA A 173 -8.50 7.25 12.16
N PRO A 174 -8.12 6.99 10.89
CA PRO A 174 -8.55 7.80 9.76
C PRO A 174 -10.08 7.82 9.52
N SER A 175 -10.84 6.82 9.99
CA SER A 175 -12.30 6.81 9.84
C SER A 175 -13.02 7.60 10.93
N VAL A 176 -12.36 7.90 12.05
CA VAL A 176 -13.00 8.38 13.28
C VAL A 176 -13.70 9.72 13.09
N THR A 177 -13.07 10.67 12.39
CA THR A 177 -13.66 12.00 12.15
C THR A 177 -15.00 11.91 11.41
N ALA A 178 -15.05 11.09 10.36
CA ALA A 178 -16.26 10.90 9.59
C ALA A 178 -17.32 10.12 10.38
N VAL A 179 -16.92 9.04 11.06
CA VAL A 179 -17.83 8.23 11.89
C VAL A 179 -18.39 9.04 13.07
N ALA A 180 -17.65 9.99 13.62
CA ALA A 180 -18.10 10.84 14.72
C ALA A 180 -19.34 11.67 14.35
N SER A 181 -19.48 12.09 13.08
CA SER A 181 -20.66 12.82 12.60
C SER A 181 -21.96 12.01 12.75
N LEU A 182 -21.87 10.68 12.77
CA LEU A 182 -23.02 9.80 12.91
C LEU A 182 -23.52 9.69 14.36
N LEU A 183 -22.79 10.20 15.36
CA LEU A 183 -23.19 10.14 16.77
C LEU A 183 -24.47 10.94 17.07
N THR A 184 -24.85 11.84 16.17
CA THR A 184 -26.07 12.66 16.21
C THR A 184 -27.02 12.38 15.05
N HIS A 185 -26.79 11.30 14.29
CA HIS A 185 -27.66 10.90 13.18
C HIS A 185 -29.08 10.60 13.66
N GLU A 186 -30.12 10.81 12.83
CA GLU A 186 -31.51 10.56 13.22
C GLU A 186 -31.83 9.07 13.42
N ASP A 187 -31.18 8.21 12.63
CA ASP A 187 -31.25 6.76 12.74
C ASP A 187 -30.47 6.25 13.98
N ASP A 188 -31.20 5.60 14.88
CA ASP A 188 -30.70 4.98 16.10
C ASP A 188 -29.62 3.91 15.85
N ASP A 189 -29.78 3.10 14.80
CA ASP A 189 -28.84 2.01 14.47
C ASP A 189 -27.51 2.58 13.98
N LEU A 190 -27.54 3.67 13.21
CA LEU A 190 -26.33 4.37 12.78
C LEU A 190 -25.62 5.05 13.96
N ARG A 191 -26.36 5.69 14.88
CA ARG A 191 -25.76 6.26 16.11
C ARG A 191 -25.08 5.19 16.97
N GLN A 192 -25.72 4.04 17.11
CA GLN A 192 -25.19 2.91 17.88
C GLN A 192 -23.95 2.34 17.20
N SER A 193 -24.00 2.09 15.89
CA SER A 193 -22.87 1.61 15.09
C SER A 193 -21.66 2.54 15.22
N ALA A 194 -21.87 3.85 15.09
CA ALA A 194 -20.81 4.84 15.23
C ALA A 194 -20.14 4.81 16.61
N SER A 195 -20.95 4.74 17.67
CA SER A 195 -20.44 4.63 19.05
C SER A 195 -19.60 3.38 19.25
N GLU A 196 -20.02 2.24 18.70
CA GLU A 196 -19.30 0.98 18.84
C GLU A 196 -18.04 0.90 17.98
N ILE A 197 -18.09 1.36 16.72
CA ILE A 197 -16.92 1.45 15.83
C ILE A 197 -15.82 2.25 16.52
N ILE A 198 -16.14 3.45 16.99
CA ILE A 198 -15.17 4.33 17.65
C ILE A 198 -14.60 3.67 18.92
N ARG A 199 -15.43 2.99 19.72
CA ARG A 199 -14.95 2.24 20.90
C ARG A 199 -14.05 1.07 20.54
N LYS A 200 -14.35 0.35 19.46
CA LYS A 200 -13.55 -0.79 18.99
C LYS A 200 -12.23 -0.34 18.35
N ILE A 201 -12.20 0.83 17.71
CA ILE A 201 -10.94 1.47 17.29
C ILE A 201 -10.08 1.75 18.51
N GLY A 202 -10.67 2.24 19.60
CA GLY A 202 -10.00 2.36 20.90
C GLY A 202 -9.10 3.59 21.01
N LYS A 203 -7.92 3.46 21.62
CA LYS A 203 -7.00 4.58 21.90
C LYS A 203 -6.70 5.47 20.67
N PRO A 204 -6.49 4.94 19.45
CA PRO A 204 -6.28 5.75 18.25
C PRO A 204 -7.43 6.72 17.90
N ALA A 205 -8.64 6.53 18.45
CA ALA A 205 -9.75 7.44 18.22
C ALA A 205 -9.75 8.68 19.12
N VAL A 206 -8.96 8.71 20.20
CA VAL A 206 -9.02 9.78 21.20
C VAL A 206 -8.63 11.14 20.64
N GLU A 207 -7.53 11.19 19.88
CA GLU A 207 -7.01 12.44 19.31
C GLU A 207 -7.95 13.00 18.23
N PRO A 208 -8.38 12.22 17.21
CA PRO A 208 -9.38 12.68 16.24
C PRO A 208 -10.70 13.14 16.88
N LEU A 209 -11.19 12.44 17.92
CA LEU A 209 -12.40 12.86 18.63
C LEU A 209 -12.22 14.20 19.37
N THR A 210 -11.01 14.43 19.91
CA THR A 210 -10.71 15.70 20.60
C THR A 210 -10.67 16.85 19.61
N GLU A 211 -10.17 16.63 18.39
CA GLU A 211 -10.21 17.61 17.30
C GLU A 211 -11.65 17.89 16.85
N VAL A 212 -12.46 16.85 16.61
CA VAL A 212 -13.87 17.00 16.25
C VAL A 212 -14.62 17.80 17.31
N MET A 213 -14.37 17.53 18.59
CA MET A 213 -15.02 18.20 19.71
C MET A 213 -14.76 19.72 19.73
N GLN A 214 -13.61 20.20 19.25
CA GLN A 214 -13.28 21.64 19.25
C GLN A 214 -14.12 22.46 18.26
N GLY A 215 -14.59 21.84 17.17
CA GLY A 215 -15.41 22.49 16.14
C GLY A 215 -16.88 22.08 16.13
N ALA A 216 -17.28 21.18 17.03
CA ALA A 216 -18.62 20.60 17.07
C ALA A 216 -19.64 21.48 17.83
N ASP A 217 -20.92 21.32 17.52
CA ASP A 217 -22.03 21.88 18.31
C ASP A 217 -22.15 21.21 19.70
N GLU A 218 -22.96 21.80 20.60
CA GLU A 218 -23.14 21.29 21.96
C GLU A 218 -23.65 19.84 22.01
N THR A 219 -24.46 19.44 21.03
CA THR A 219 -25.07 18.10 21.00
C THR A 219 -23.99 17.06 20.70
N LEU A 220 -23.21 17.27 19.65
CA LEU A 220 -22.11 16.38 19.27
C LEU A 220 -21.00 16.39 20.33
N GLN A 221 -20.67 17.55 20.92
CA GLN A 221 -19.74 17.62 22.06
C GLN A 221 -20.20 16.75 23.23
N ALA A 222 -21.48 16.81 23.60
CA ALA A 222 -22.03 15.99 24.69
C ALA A 222 -21.94 14.48 24.40
N LYS A 223 -22.17 14.07 23.15
CA LYS A 223 -22.02 12.67 22.70
C LYS A 223 -20.57 12.22 22.77
N ILE A 224 -19.64 13.02 22.25
CA ILE A 224 -18.20 12.71 22.24
C ILE A 224 -17.66 12.59 23.67
N ARG A 225 -18.01 13.52 24.58
CA ARG A 225 -17.59 13.45 25.99
C ARG A 225 -18.05 12.15 26.65
N LYS A 226 -19.34 11.79 26.49
CA LYS A 226 -19.87 10.54 27.03
C LYS A 226 -19.17 9.31 26.45
N LEU A 227 -18.77 9.37 25.18
CA LEU A 227 -18.04 8.29 24.52
C LEU A 227 -16.61 8.17 25.07
N LEU A 228 -15.90 9.29 25.22
CA LEU A 228 -14.55 9.34 25.81
C LEU A 228 -14.54 8.85 27.26
N ASP A 229 -15.55 9.23 28.06
CA ASP A 229 -15.72 8.73 29.42
C ASP A 229 -15.87 7.19 29.45
N ARG A 230 -16.68 6.63 28.54
CA ARG A 230 -16.86 5.18 28.38
C ARG A 230 -15.60 4.47 27.89
N MET A 231 -14.71 5.19 27.20
CA MET A 231 -13.40 4.70 26.78
C MET A 231 -12.34 4.82 27.89
N GLY A 232 -12.69 5.41 29.04
CA GLY A 232 -11.77 5.63 30.16
C GLY A 232 -10.74 6.74 29.91
N TYR A 233 -11.00 7.63 28.95
CA TYR A 233 -10.12 8.75 28.67
C TYR A 233 -10.23 9.81 29.78
N LYS A 234 -9.08 10.20 30.34
CA LYS A 234 -8.98 11.31 31.29
C LYS A 234 -8.26 12.46 30.57
N PRO A 235 -8.94 13.59 30.30
CA PRO A 235 -8.27 14.74 29.67
C PRO A 235 -7.12 15.19 30.57
N LYS A 236 -5.94 15.40 29.97
CA LYS A 236 -4.85 16.06 30.70
C LYS A 236 -5.30 17.49 30.99
N PRO A 237 -5.16 18.00 32.23
CA PRO A 237 -5.46 19.39 32.52
C PRO A 237 -4.61 20.25 31.57
N LYS A 238 -5.24 21.25 30.92
CA LYS A 238 -4.52 22.22 30.12
C LYS A 238 -3.46 22.85 31.03
N THR A 239 -2.19 22.58 30.77
CA THR A 239 -1.11 23.37 31.36
C THR A 239 -1.28 24.77 30.78
N GLU A 240 -1.85 25.69 31.56
CA GLU A 240 -1.74 27.11 31.24
C GLU A 240 -0.25 27.43 31.22
N VAL A 241 0.27 27.66 30.03
CA VAL A 241 1.60 28.23 29.86
C VAL A 241 1.42 29.71 30.24
N LEU A 242 1.81 30.03 31.47
CA LEU A 242 1.88 31.39 32.01
C LEU A 242 2.82 32.26 31.18
#